data_AF-A0A2A5FPP6-F1
#
_entry.id   AF-A0A2A5FPP6-F1
#
_cell.length_a   1.000
_cell.length_b   1.000
_cell.length_c   1.000
_cell.angle_alpha   90.00
_cell.angle_beta   90.00
_cell.angle_gamma   90.00
#
_symmetry.space_group_name_H-M   'P 1'
#
loop_
_entity.id
_entity.type
_entity.pdbx_description
1 polymer ?
#
loop_
_entity_poly.entity_id
_entity_poly.type
_entity_poly.pdbx_seq_one_letter_code
_entity_poly.pdbx_strand_id
1 'polypeptide(L)'
;MKVAVWDTYVKRQDGVLMHFDILVDSNLTDETKILSFGRTYLKSKRFKNGPLTSKECVFCHIENAPEEIIIDIETKGYFIIEMENCN
;
A
#
# COMPACT_ATOMS: atom_id res chain seq x y z
N MET A 1 -16.50 5.19 -4.96
CA MET A 1 -15.57 4.61 -5.96
C MET A 1 -15.21 3.19 -5.52
N LYS A 2 -14.96 2.28 -6.47
CA LYS A 2 -14.41 0.95 -6.17
C LYS A 2 -12.89 1.04 -6.09
N VAL A 3 -12.31 0.42 -5.07
CA VAL A 3 -10.86 0.41 -4.86
C VAL A 3 -10.33 -1.01 -4.89
N ALA A 4 -9.16 -1.20 -5.48
CA ALA A 4 -8.39 -2.44 -5.36
C ALA A 4 -7.52 -2.37 -4.11
N VAL A 5 -7.61 -3.39 -3.27
CA VAL A 5 -6.83 -3.55 -2.04
C VAL A 5 -5.63 -4.46 -2.34
N TRP A 6 -4.44 -3.96 -2.03
CA TRP A 6 -3.19 -4.70 -2.18
C TRP A 6 -2.55 -4.91 -0.81
N ASP A 7 -2.60 -6.16 -0.37
CA ASP A 7 -2.10 -6.61 0.92
C ASP A 7 -0.57 -6.68 0.89
N THR A 8 0.09 -5.93 1.77
CA THR A 8 1.54 -5.72 1.72
C THR A 8 2.27 -6.07 3.00
N TYR A 9 3.18 -7.05 2.92
CA TYR A 9 4.05 -7.50 4.01
C TYR A 9 5.52 -7.23 3.70
N VAL A 10 6.14 -6.34 4.47
CA VAL A 10 7.55 -5.96 4.30
C VAL A 10 8.33 -6.31 5.54
N LYS A 11 9.41 -7.07 5.37
CA LYS A 11 10.36 -7.33 6.45
C LYS A 11 11.23 -6.10 6.69
N ARG A 12 11.14 -5.51 7.89
CA ARG A 12 12.01 -4.43 8.35
C ARG A 12 13.42 -4.96 8.59
N GLN A 13 14.42 -4.08 8.60
CA GLN A 13 15.81 -4.48 8.84
C GLN A 13 16.08 -4.94 10.28
N ASP A 14 15.23 -4.56 11.24
CA ASP A 14 15.26 -5.07 12.62
C ASP A 14 14.62 -6.48 12.74
N GLY A 15 14.16 -7.06 11.63
CA GLY A 15 13.60 -8.40 11.57
C GLY A 15 12.09 -8.47 11.79
N VAL A 16 11.45 -7.35 12.17
CA VAL A 16 9.99 -7.27 12.38
C VAL A 16 9.25 -7.27 11.04
N LEU A 17 8.12 -7.97 10.98
CA LEU A 17 7.23 -7.95 9.82
C LEU A 17 6.28 -6.76 9.93
N MET A 18 6.30 -5.88 8.94
CA MET A 18 5.36 -4.76 8.83
C MET A 18 4.24 -5.12 7.84
N HIS A 19 3.01 -4.76 8.18
CA HIS A 19 1.83 -5.01 7.37
C HIS A 19 1.06 -3.71 7.14
N PHE A 20 0.72 -3.45 5.88
CA PHE A 20 -0.12 -2.34 5.47
C PHE A 20 -0.80 -2.67 4.14
N ASP A 21 -1.91 -2.00 3.85
CA ASP A 21 -2.60 -2.14 2.57
C ASP A 21 -2.38 -0.90 1.69
N ILE A 22 -2.26 -1.12 0.38
CA ILE A 22 -2.26 -0.07 -0.63
C ILE A 22 -3.62 -0.10 -1.33
N LEU A 23 -4.37 0.99 -1.20
CA LEU A 23 -5.66 1.16 -1.85
C LEU A 23 -5.50 2.08 -3.05
N VAL A 24 -5.96 1.63 -4.21
CA VAL A 24 -5.95 2.40 -5.47
C VAL A 24 -7.30 2.30 -6.16
N ASP A 25 -7.58 3.18 -7.11
CA ASP A 25 -8.75 3.01 -8.00
C ASP A 25 -8.71 1.60 -8.62
N SER A 26 -9.84 0.89 -8.57
CA SER A 26 -9.96 -0.47 -9.13
C SER A 26 -9.62 -0.59 -10.62
N ASN A 27 -9.63 0.53 -11.36
CA ASN A 27 -9.22 0.58 -12.77
C ASN A 27 -7.70 0.69 -12.95
N LEU A 28 -6.94 0.99 -11.89
CA LEU A 28 -5.49 1.01 -11.94
C LEU A 28 -4.94 -0.41 -11.81
N THR A 29 -4.46 -0.96 -12.93
CA THR A 29 -3.92 -2.33 -13.01
C THR A 29 -2.40 -2.38 -13.20
N ASP A 30 -1.73 -1.23 -13.36
CA ASP A 30 -0.28 -1.15 -13.49
C ASP A 30 0.40 -1.42 -12.12
N GLU A 31 0.79 -2.67 -11.93
CA GLU A 31 1.48 -3.14 -10.73
C GLU A 31 2.78 -2.37 -10.46
N THR A 32 3.51 -1.93 -11.49
CA THR A 32 4.75 -1.16 -11.28
C THR A 32 4.47 0.17 -10.61
N LYS A 33 3.36 0.82 -11.02
CA LYS A 33 2.88 2.06 -10.41
C LYS A 33 2.38 1.82 -8.98
N ILE A 34 1.64 0.74 -8.73
CA ILE A 34 1.15 0.39 -7.39
C ILE A 34 2.31 0.14 -6.42
N LEU A 35 3.28 -0.66 -6.83
CA LEU A 35 4.51 -0.90 -6.08
C LEU A 35 5.31 0.40 -5.85
N SER A 36 5.22 1.38 -6.77
CA SER A 36 5.88 2.67 -6.59
C SER A 36 5.26 3.50 -5.46
N PHE A 37 3.94 3.39 -5.25
CA PHE A 37 3.26 4.03 -4.12
C PHE A 37 3.70 3.43 -2.79
N GLY A 38 3.71 2.10 -2.71
CA GLY A 38 4.22 1.40 -1.53
C GLY A 38 5.68 1.78 -1.23
N ARG A 39 6.55 1.83 -2.24
CA ARG A 39 7.94 2.28 -2.08
C ARG A 39 8.04 3.74 -1.62
N THR A 40 7.13 4.61 -2.06
CA THR A 40 7.09 6.01 -1.64
C THR A 40 6.68 6.11 -0.17
N TYR A 41 5.68 5.34 0.26
CA TYR A 41 5.28 5.23 1.66
C TYR A 41 6.42 4.68 2.54
N LEU A 42 7.10 3.61 2.12
CA LEU A 42 8.23 3.04 2.88
C LEU A 42 9.38 4.03 3.09
N LYS A 43 9.57 5.02 2.21
CA LYS A 43 10.58 6.07 2.36
C LYS A 43 10.22 7.11 3.42
N SER A 44 8.94 7.25 3.80
CA SER A 44 8.53 8.17 4.87
C SER A 44 8.81 7.60 6.27
N LYS A 45 9.04 6.29 6.37
CA LYS A 45 9.30 5.61 7.65
C LYS A 45 10.70 5.89 8.19
N ARG A 46 10.80 5.95 9.52
CA ARG A 46 12.06 6.23 10.23
C ARG A 46 12.98 5.02 10.31
N PHE A 47 12.43 3.82 10.17
CA PHE A 47 13.16 2.56 10.15
C PHE A 47 13.48 2.15 8.71
N LYS A 48 14.54 1.35 8.57
CA LYS A 48 14.93 0.81 7.26
C LYS A 48 14.07 -0.41 6.92
N ASN A 49 13.61 -0.44 5.69
CA ASN A 49 12.74 -1.48 5.16
C ASN A 49 13.50 -2.41 4.20
N GLY A 50 13.00 -3.63 4.07
CA GLY A 50 13.39 -4.55 3.00
C GLY A 50 12.91 -4.09 1.63
N PRO A 51 13.19 -4.88 0.57
CA PRO A 51 12.67 -4.60 -0.75
C PRO A 51 11.13 -4.73 -0.78
N LEU A 52 10.50 -4.00 -1.71
CA LEU A 52 9.09 -4.15 -2.03
C LEU A 52 8.94 -4.52 -3.50
N THR A 53 8.57 -5.78 -3.73
CA THR A 53 8.30 -6.38 -5.05
C THR A 53 6.92 -7.01 -5.08
N SER A 54 6.57 -7.66 -6.18
CA SER A 54 5.32 -8.42 -6.34
C SER A 54 5.17 -9.60 -5.37
N LYS A 55 6.26 -10.01 -4.69
CA LYS A 55 6.20 -11.04 -3.65
C LYS A 55 5.64 -10.53 -2.33
N GLU A 56 5.91 -9.27 -2.03
CA GLU A 56 5.55 -8.64 -0.76
C GLU A 56 4.22 -7.89 -0.83
N CYS A 57 3.77 -7.48 -2.02
CA CYS A 57 2.54 -6.71 -2.24
C CYS A 57 1.66 -7.45 -3.25
N VAL A 58 0.52 -7.95 -2.79
CA VAL A 58 -0.34 -8.87 -3.55
C VAL A 58 -1.76 -8.32 -3.59
N PHE A 59 -2.39 -8.34 -4.77
CA PHE A 59 -3.80 -8.01 -4.90
C PHE A 59 -4.66 -8.96 -4.07
N CYS A 60 -5.55 -8.40 -3.24
CA CYS A 60 -6.44 -9.18 -2.38
C CYS A 60 -7.87 -9.18 -2.93
N HIS A 61 -8.53 -8.01 -2.96
CA HIS A 61 -9.92 -7.88 -3.41
C HIS A 61 -10.25 -6.45 -3.87
N ILE A 62 -11.48 -6.27 -4.34
CA ILE A 62 -12.06 -4.95 -4.64
C ILE A 62 -13.21 -4.69 -3.67
N GLU A 63 -13.27 -3.48 -3.14
CA GLU A 63 -14.36 -3.04 -2.25
C GLU A 63 -14.81 -1.60 -2.56
N ASN A 64 -15.87 -1.16 -1.87
CA ASN A 64 -16.32 0.23 -1.94
C ASN A 64 -15.61 1.04 -0.86
N ALA A 65 -14.91 2.10 -1.25
CA ALA A 65 -14.23 2.98 -0.31
C ALA A 65 -15.18 4.06 0.27
N PRO A 66 -15.01 4.45 1.54
CA PRO A 66 -15.64 5.64 2.11
C PRO A 66 -15.09 6.92 1.48
N GLU A 67 -15.85 8.01 1.58
CA GLU A 67 -15.56 9.27 0.88
C GLU A 67 -14.19 9.87 1.21
N GLU A 68 -13.74 9.73 2.47
CA GLU A 68 -12.41 10.18 2.89
C GLU A 68 -11.26 9.49 2.14
N ILE A 69 -11.38 8.18 1.90
CA ILE A 69 -10.39 7.39 1.14
C ILE A 69 -10.46 7.75 -0.34
N ILE A 70 -11.67 7.99 -0.86
CA ILE A 70 -11.86 8.41 -2.26
C ILE A 70 -11.12 9.72 -2.53
N ILE A 71 -11.30 10.73 -1.67
CA ILE A 71 -10.65 12.03 -1.81
C ILE A 71 -9.12 11.88 -1.83
N ASP A 72 -8.58 11.03 -0.96
CA ASP A 72 -7.13 10.79 -0.92
C ASP A 72 -6.62 10.09 -2.17
N ILE A 73 -7.35 9.11 -2.70
CA ILE A 73 -7.00 8.43 -3.95
C ILE A 73 -7.10 9.37 -5.15
N GLU A 74 -8.12 10.23 -5.21
CA GLU A 74 -8.29 11.20 -6.30
C GLU A 74 -7.19 12.28 -6.29
N THR A 75 -6.68 12.65 -5.12
CA THR A 75 -5.65 13.70 -4.98
C THR A 75 -4.22 13.16 -5.07
N LYS A 76 -3.94 11.98 -4.51
CA LYS A 76 -2.58 11.40 -4.41
C LYS A 76 -2.36 10.21 -5.33
N GLY A 77 -3.43 9.60 -5.83
CA GLY A 77 -3.43 8.38 -6.64
C GLY A 77 -3.51 7.07 -5.84
N TYR A 78 -3.40 7.14 -4.50
CA TYR A 78 -3.45 5.98 -3.61
C TYR A 78 -3.77 6.40 -2.16
N PHE A 79 -4.15 5.43 -1.34
CA PHE A 79 -4.27 5.53 0.11
C PHE A 79 -3.52 4.37 0.79
N ILE A 80 -2.99 4.59 1.99
CA ILE A 80 -2.31 3.55 2.77
C ILE A 80 -3.08 3.31 4.05
N ILE A 81 -3.42 2.04 4.31
CA ILE A 81 -3.95 1.60 5.61
C ILE A 81 -2.81 0.93 6.36
N GLU A 82 -2.39 1.52 7.48
CA GLU A 82 -1.39 0.91 8.36
C GLU A 82 -2.06 -0.14 9.25
N MET A 83 -1.56 -1.38 9.22
CA MET A 83 -2.16 -2.50 9.95
C MET A 83 -1.29 -2.92 11.13
N GLU A 84 -0.04 -3.31 10.88
CA GLU A 84 0.88 -3.79 11.93
C GLU A 84 2.30 -3.25 11.76
N ASN A 85 2.95 -2.93 12.89
CA ASN A 85 4.38 -2.58 12.99
C ASN A 85 4.86 -1.45 12.07
N CYS A 86 3.98 -0.49 11.77
CA CYS A 86 4.26 0.65 10.89
C CYS A 86 5.00 1.81 11.58
N ASN A 87 5.33 1.70 12.86
CA ASN A 87 6.01 2.72 13.68
C ASN A 87 7.39 2.28 14.20
#